data_AF-A0A2S8ZL17-F1
#
_entry.id   AF-A0A2S8ZL17-F1
#
_cell.length_a   1.000
_cell.length_b   1.000
_cell.length_c   1.000
_cell.angle_alpha   90.00
_cell.angle_beta   90.00
_cell.angle_gamma   90.00
#
_symmetry.space_group_name_H-M   'P 1'
#
loop_
_entity.id
_entity.type
_entity.pdbx_description
1 polymer ?
#
loop_
_entity_poly.entity_id
_entity_poly.type
_entity_poly.pdbx_seq_one_letter_code
_entity_poly.pdbx_strand_id
1 'polypeptide(L)'
;MPCTNFFVKDFNFDGLEDFAIVWDQGGVEKLYEYYLQDKNGNFSAVASFPLQHGILAENIDLVNKIITTQSIIGCCHVNINKYKLNSNTTWDISSEQQELKKK
;
A
#
# COMPACT_ATOMS: atom_id res chain seq x y z
N MET A 1 -2.67 -22.55 9.03
CA MET A 1 -3.24 -21.23 8.66
C MET A 1 -2.78 -20.92 7.25
N PRO A 2 -3.65 -20.59 6.29
CA PRO A 2 -3.19 -20.24 4.95
C PRO A 2 -2.39 -18.92 5.01
N CYS A 3 -1.26 -18.88 4.31
CA CYS A 3 -0.35 -17.73 4.20
C CYS A 3 -0.94 -16.51 3.46
N THR A 4 -2.26 -16.38 3.35
CA THR A 4 -2.93 -15.39 2.47
C THR A 4 -3.13 -14.02 3.12
N ASN A 5 -2.59 -13.79 4.33
CA ASN A 5 -2.81 -12.59 5.14
C ASN A 5 -1.50 -11.96 5.65
N PHE A 6 -0.35 -12.37 5.11
CA PHE A 6 0.97 -11.85 5.46
C PHE A 6 1.76 -11.59 4.18
N PHE A 7 2.22 -10.35 3.99
CA PHE A 7 2.91 -9.90 2.79
C PHE A 7 4.25 -9.31 3.18
N VAL A 8 5.31 -9.65 2.45
CA VAL A 8 6.67 -9.14 2.64
C VAL A 8 7.11 -8.43 1.37
N LYS A 9 7.46 -7.15 1.49
CA LYS A 9 8.00 -6.30 0.43
C LYS A 9 8.69 -5.09 1.06
N ASP A 10 9.60 -4.45 0.35
CA ASP A 10 10.06 -3.08 0.64
C ASP A 10 8.94 -2.06 0.31
N PHE A 11 8.18 -1.64 1.32
CA PHE A 11 7.05 -0.71 1.15
C PHE A 11 7.49 0.76 1.25
N ASN A 12 8.61 1.05 1.91
CA ASN A 12 9.10 2.42 2.13
C ASN A 12 10.30 2.81 1.24
N PHE A 13 10.73 1.92 0.35
CA PHE A 13 11.81 2.11 -0.63
C PHE A 13 13.18 2.40 -0.02
N ASP A 14 13.49 1.78 1.12
CA ASP A 14 14.77 1.92 1.82
C ASP A 14 15.74 0.74 1.58
N GLY A 15 15.29 -0.29 0.87
CA GLY A 15 16.05 -1.49 0.53
C GLY A 15 16.01 -2.58 1.60
N LEU A 16 15.22 -2.42 2.66
CA LEU A 16 14.91 -3.45 3.66
C LEU A 16 13.53 -4.06 3.39
N GLU A 17 13.34 -5.31 3.83
CA GLU A 17 12.05 -5.98 3.68
C GLU A 17 11.13 -5.58 4.84
N ASP A 18 9.98 -5.02 4.51
CA ASP A 18 8.91 -4.71 5.44
C ASP A 18 7.85 -5.82 5.41
N PHE A 19 6.83 -5.73 6.26
CA PHE A 19 5.67 -6.60 6.14
C PHE A 19 4.32 -5.93 6.40
N ALA A 20 3.28 -6.52 5.83
CA ALA A 20 1.90 -6.12 6.02
C ALA A 20 1.03 -7.32 6.44
N ILE A 21 0.14 -7.09 7.41
CA ILE A 21 -0.84 -8.07 7.89
C ILE A 21 -2.24 -7.51 7.81
N VAL A 22 -3.22 -8.39 7.65
CA VAL A 22 -4.64 -7.99 7.68
C VAL A 22 -4.97 -7.40 9.05
N TRP A 23 -5.39 -6.15 9.06
CA TRP A 23 -5.85 -5.40 10.23
C TRP A 23 -7.37 -5.51 10.41
N ASP A 24 -8.11 -5.37 9.31
CA ASP A 24 -9.56 -5.54 9.27
C ASP A 24 -10.03 -6.19 7.97
N GLN A 25 -11.10 -6.97 8.04
CA GLN A 25 -11.77 -7.59 6.88
C GLN A 25 -13.30 -7.46 6.92
N GLY A 26 -13.84 -6.50 7.68
CA GLY A 26 -15.28 -6.27 7.79
C GLY A 26 -15.95 -5.58 6.58
N GLY A 27 -15.15 -5.01 5.67
CA GLY A 27 -15.61 -4.22 4.52
C GLY A 27 -15.50 -4.92 3.16
N VAL A 28 -15.69 -4.13 2.09
CA VAL A 28 -15.54 -4.58 0.68
C VAL A 28 -14.09 -4.97 0.37
N GLU A 29 -13.12 -4.29 1.00
CA GLU A 29 -11.69 -4.52 0.84
C GLU A 29 -11.07 -4.86 2.19
N LYS A 30 -10.04 -5.71 2.19
CA LYS A 30 -9.22 -5.97 3.38
C LYS A 30 -8.35 -4.76 3.65
N LEU A 31 -8.27 -4.36 4.91
CA LEU A 31 -7.35 -3.33 5.38
C LEU A 31 -6.14 -3.98 6.02
N TYR A 32 -4.99 -3.32 5.89
CA TYR A 32 -3.70 -3.83 6.27
C TYR A 32 -2.99 -2.89 7.22
N GLU A 33 -2.36 -3.46 8.23
CA GLU A 33 -1.39 -2.80 9.07
C GLU A 33 0.01 -3.12 8.56
N TYR A 34 0.84 -2.08 8.44
CA TYR A 34 2.17 -2.17 7.87
C TYR A 34 3.22 -1.97 8.97
N TYR A 35 4.27 -2.76 8.91
CA TYR A 35 5.40 -2.70 9.82
C TYR A 35 6.67 -2.52 9.01
N LEU A 36 7.31 -1.37 9.21
CA LEU A 36 8.51 -1.00 8.49
C LEU A 36 9.74 -1.41 9.29
N GLN A 37 10.73 -2.00 8.62
CA GLN A 37 11.97 -2.43 9.23
C GLN A 37 12.94 -1.24 9.37
N ASP A 38 13.58 -1.10 10.53
CA ASP A 38 14.70 -0.19 10.70
C ASP A 38 16.05 -0.88 10.43
N LYS A 39 17.14 -0.10 10.36
CA LYS A 39 18.50 -0.62 10.13
C LYS A 39 19.02 -1.55 11.24
N ASN A 40 18.35 -1.61 12.38
CA ASN A 40 18.68 -2.50 13.48
C ASN A 40 17.85 -3.80 13.43
N GLY A 41 16.95 -3.93 12.45
CA GLY A 41 16.05 -5.07 12.29
C GLY A 41 14.78 -5.01 13.12
N ASN A 42 14.46 -3.87 13.74
CA ASN A 42 13.20 -3.70 14.46
C ASN A 42 12.08 -3.34 13.49
N PHE A 43 10.87 -3.81 13.79
CA PHE A 43 9.68 -3.55 12.99
C PHE A 43 8.72 -2.64 13.76
N SER A 44 8.24 -1.58 13.13
CA SER A 44 7.30 -0.65 13.75
C SER A 44 6.27 -0.12 12.75
N ALA A 45 5.05 0.09 13.23
CA ALA A 45 4.03 0.81 12.48
C ALA A 45 4.34 2.32 12.52
N VAL A 46 4.33 2.97 11.37
CA VAL A 46 4.71 4.38 11.24
C VAL A 46 3.52 5.19 10.74
N ALA A 47 3.07 6.16 11.55
CA ALA A 47 1.88 6.96 11.23
C ALA A 47 2.01 7.83 9.97
N SER A 48 3.24 8.13 9.51
CA SER A 48 3.48 8.86 8.27
C SER A 48 3.39 7.99 7.01
N PHE A 49 3.29 6.66 7.15
CA PHE A 49 3.12 5.76 6.02
C PHE A 49 1.68 5.87 5.50
N PRO A 50 1.46 6.22 4.23
CA PRO A 50 0.15 6.66 3.74
C PRO A 50 -0.88 5.54 3.61
N LEU A 51 -0.43 4.27 3.65
CA LEU A 51 -1.29 3.09 3.59
C LEU A 51 -1.46 2.42 4.95
N GLN A 52 -1.04 3.05 6.05
CA GLN A 52 -1.30 2.51 7.39
C GLN A 52 -2.81 2.36 7.61
N HIS A 53 -3.26 1.12 7.90
CA HIS A 53 -4.68 0.72 7.98
C HIS A 53 -5.46 0.93 6.67
N GLY A 54 -4.75 1.02 5.54
CA GLY A 54 -5.28 1.13 4.18
C GLY A 54 -5.28 -0.21 3.45
N ILE A 55 -5.53 -0.17 2.15
CA ILE A 55 -5.56 -1.37 1.31
C ILE A 55 -4.15 -1.86 1.00
N LEU A 56 -4.04 -3.07 0.43
CA LEU A 56 -2.74 -3.66 0.12
C LEU A 56 -1.98 -2.84 -0.94
N ALA A 57 -0.69 -2.60 -0.70
CA ALA A 57 0.26 -2.06 -1.67
C ALA A 57 0.61 -3.14 -2.72
N GLU A 58 -0.32 -3.38 -3.65
CA GLU A 58 -0.20 -4.44 -4.64
C GLU A 58 0.86 -4.13 -5.70
N ASN A 59 0.82 -2.92 -6.26
CA ASN A 59 1.70 -2.49 -7.34
C ASN A 59 2.74 -1.49 -6.83
N ILE A 60 4.01 -1.88 -6.87
CA ILE A 60 5.14 -1.12 -6.35
C ILE A 60 6.17 -0.95 -7.47
N ASP A 61 6.49 0.31 -7.78
CA ASP A 61 7.57 0.70 -8.66
C ASP A 61 8.75 1.18 -7.80
N LEU A 62 9.73 0.28 -7.61
CA LEU A 62 10.92 0.54 -6.79
C LEU A 62 11.84 1.61 -7.40
N VAL A 63 11.83 1.77 -8.74
CA VAL A 63 12.70 2.71 -9.45
C VAL A 63 12.18 4.13 -9.26
N ASN A 64 10.89 4.33 -9.47
CA ASN A 64 10.26 5.64 -9.35
C ASN A 64 9.75 5.95 -7.94
N LYS A 65 9.83 4.97 -7.02
CA LYS A 65 9.34 5.02 -5.63
C LYS A 65 7.85 5.36 -5.56
N ILE A 66 7.05 4.60 -6.32
CA ILE A 66 5.60 4.80 -6.43
C ILE A 66 4.88 3.52 -6.02
N ILE A 67 3.91 3.66 -5.13
CA ILE A 67 2.89 2.63 -4.87
C ILE A 67 1.63 3.04 -5.62
N THR A 68 1.02 2.10 -6.34
CA THR A 68 -0.29 2.28 -6.96
C THR A 68 -1.27 1.30 -6.34
N THR A 69 -2.42 1.80 -5.89
CA THR A 69 -3.51 0.98 -5.40
C THR A 69 -4.77 1.22 -6.21
N GLN A 70 -5.62 0.20 -6.32
CA GLN A 70 -6.86 0.28 -7.07
C GLN A 70 -8.02 -0.22 -6.21
N SER A 71 -9.05 0.60 -6.07
CA SER A 71 -10.30 0.23 -5.38
C SER A 71 -11.50 0.35 -6.31
N ILE A 72 -12.44 -0.57 -6.21
CA ILE A 72 -13.67 -0.53 -7.03
C ILE A 72 -14.64 0.48 -6.43
N ILE A 73 -15.12 1.42 -7.24
CA ILE A 73 -16.17 2.39 -6.85
C ILE A 73 -17.45 2.11 -7.63
N GLY A 74 -18.49 1.69 -6.92
CA GLY A 74 -19.79 1.37 -7.51
C GLY A 74 -19.69 0.18 -8.46
N CYS A 75 -20.44 0.23 -9.57
CA CYS A 75 -20.55 -0.90 -10.51
C CYS A 75 -19.57 -0.86 -11.68
N CYS A 76 -19.04 0.32 -12.02
CA CYS A 76 -18.35 0.54 -13.29
C CYS A 76 -17.11 1.44 -13.18
N HIS A 77 -16.71 1.88 -12.00
CA HIS A 77 -15.55 2.77 -11.83
C HIS A 77 -14.51 2.13 -10.93
N VAL A 78 -13.26 2.53 -11.15
CA VAL A 78 -12.15 2.25 -10.26
C VAL A 78 -11.50 3.55 -9.85
N ASN A 79 -11.09 3.64 -8.59
CA ASN A 79 -10.21 4.68 -8.12
C ASN A 79 -8.79 4.14 -8.09
N ILE A 80 -7.90 4.85 -8.77
CA ILE A 80 -6.48 4.58 -8.80
C ILE A 80 -5.81 5.64 -7.92
N ASN A 81 -5.24 5.21 -6.80
CA ASN A 81 -4.43 6.08 -5.95
C ASN A 81 -2.96 5.83 -6.21
N LYS A 82 -2.16 6.90 -6.24
CA LYS A 82 -0.70 6.86 -6.37
C LYS A 82 -0.08 7.54 -5.16
N TYR A 83 0.86 6.84 -4.53
CA TYR A 83 1.63 7.29 -3.38
C TYR A 83 3.10 7.31 -3.79
N LYS A 84 3.66 8.51 -3.94
CA LYS A 84 5.06 8.70 -4.35
C LYS A 84 5.89 9.15 -3.18
N LEU A 85 6.98 8.45 -2.89
CA LEU A 85 7.93 8.88 -1.87
C LEU A 85 8.90 9.91 -2.44
N ASN A 86 8.94 11.08 -1.82
CA ASN A 86 9.85 12.16 -2.19
C ASN A 86 11.20 12.06 -1.47
N SER A 87 12.19 12.82 -1.96
CA SER A 87 13.56 12.85 -1.43
C SER A 87 13.65 13.32 0.03
N ASN A 88 12.69 14.10 0.49
CA ASN A 88 12.53 14.58 1.85
C ASN A 88 11.75 13.61 2.76
N THR A 89 11.57 12.36 2.34
CA THR A 89 10.83 11.30 3.07
C THR A 89 9.35 11.60 3.31
N THR A 90 8.76 12.53 2.54
CA THR A 90 7.32 12.79 2.55
C THR A 90 6.63 12.09 1.40
N TRP A 91 5.33 11.87 1.52
CA TRP A 91 4.52 11.21 0.49
C TRP A 91 3.66 12.20 -0.27
N ASP A 92 3.78 12.20 -1.60
CA ASP A 92 2.81 12.84 -2.48
C ASP A 92 1.71 11.85 -2.82
N ILE A 93 0.47 12.28 -2.66
CA ILE A 93 -0.72 11.45 -2.86
C ILE A 93 -1.58 12.06 -3.95
N SER A 94 -1.94 11.24 -4.94
CA SER A 94 -2.89 11.61 -5.99
C SER A 94 -3.90 10.50 -6.22
N SER A 95 -5.08 10.88 -6.68
CA SER A 95 -6.21 9.97 -6.90
C SER A 95 -6.88 10.31 -8.23
N GLU A 96 -7.18 9.30 -9.02
CA GLU A 96 -7.86 9.42 -10.30
C GLU A 96 -8.96 8.36 -10.41
N GLN A 97 -10.14 8.75 -10.90
CA GLN A 97 -11.21 7.81 -11.20
C GLN A 97 -11.20 7.45 -12.68
N GLN A 98 -11.35 6.17 -12.98
CA GLN A 98 -11.43 5.65 -14.34
C GLN A 98 -12.64 4.73 -14.49
N GLU A 99 -13.31 4.82 -15.64
CA GLU A 99 -14.33 3.84 -16.00
C GLU A 99 -13.69 2.49 -16.35
N LEU A 100 -14.27 1.42 -15.83
CA LEU A 100 -13.97 0.05 -16.23
C LEU A 100 -14.40 -0.12 -17.69
N LYS A 101 -13.45 0.03 -18.62
CA LYS A 101 -13.69 -0.29 -20.03
C LYS A 101 -14.11 -1.76 -20.13
N LYS A 102 -15.37 -2.02 -20.49
CA LYS A 102 -15.83 -3.36 -20.88
C LYS A 102 -14.99 -3.81 -22.07
N LYS A 103 -14.25 -4.91 -21.92
CA LYS A 103 -13.65 -5.65 -23.03
C LYS A 103 -14.74 -6.32 -23.86
#